data_AF-A0A7J5TSY3-F1
#
_entry.id   AF-A0A7J5TSY3-F1
#
_cell.length_a   1.000
_cell.length_b   1.000
_cell.length_c   1.000
_cell.angle_alpha   90.00
_cell.angle_beta   90.00
_cell.angle_gamma   90.00
#
_symmetry.space_group_name_H-M   'P 1'
#
loop_
_entity.id
_entity.type
_entity.pdbx_description
1 polymer ?
#
loop_
_entity_poly.entity_id
_entity_poly.type
_entity_poly.pdbx_seq_one_letter_code
_entity_poly.pdbx_strand_id
1 'polypeptide(L)'
;MAQQEIYIKNMVCDRCIWVVRRELERLGYTVSQIELGRAVIDDRGDARLPIDLTTIGPMLQEHGFALLTDKTTRVVNQVKTLIIDLIHGGRVAELRTTLSDYLSENVGMDYAHLSHLFSTTENLTIEKFWIMQRVERAKELLSYDEISISDIARQLGYSSVAYLTNQFKQITGLTPAAYRSRNTNDRNSIDWI
;
A
#
# COMPACT_ATOMS: atom_id res chain seq x y z
N MET A 1 -20.79 -2.47 -23.43
CA MET A 1 -19.34 -2.78 -23.38
C MET A 1 -19.12 -3.47 -22.05
N ALA A 2 -18.77 -4.75 -22.04
CA ALA A 2 -18.51 -5.43 -20.78
C ALA A 2 -17.12 -4.97 -20.27
N GLN A 3 -17.04 -4.66 -18.99
CA GLN A 3 -15.80 -4.35 -18.29
C GLN A 3 -15.64 -5.39 -17.20
N GLN A 4 -14.42 -5.89 -17.02
CA GLN A 4 -14.10 -6.80 -15.94
C GLN A 4 -13.05 -6.17 -15.05
N GLU A 5 -13.36 -6.14 -13.76
CA GLU A 5 -12.43 -5.67 -12.73
C GLU A 5 -11.60 -6.82 -12.19
N ILE A 6 -10.30 -6.60 -12.08
CA ILE A 6 -9.36 -7.47 -11.39
C ILE A 6 -8.70 -6.74 -10.23
N TYR A 7 -8.42 -7.50 -9.17
CA TYR A 7 -7.86 -6.98 -7.92
C TYR A 7 -6.53 -7.64 -7.68
N ILE A 8 -5.52 -6.84 -7.32
CA ILE A 8 -4.12 -7.26 -7.37
C ILE A 8 -3.43 -6.91 -6.05
N LYS A 9 -2.79 -7.90 -5.43
CA LYS A 9 -1.96 -7.74 -4.23
C LYS A 9 -0.57 -7.23 -4.60
N ASN A 10 0.09 -6.56 -3.65
CA ASN A 10 1.47 -6.06 -3.74
C ASN A 10 1.69 -4.92 -4.76
N MET A 11 0.66 -4.10 -5.02
CA MET A 11 0.78 -2.88 -5.82
C MET A 11 0.92 -1.66 -4.91
N VAL A 12 2.09 -1.04 -4.87
CA VAL A 12 2.42 0.02 -3.88
C VAL A 12 2.97 1.32 -4.44
N CYS A 13 3.24 1.38 -5.75
CA CYS A 13 3.75 2.60 -6.36
C CYS A 13 3.33 2.72 -7.83
N ASP A 14 3.54 3.90 -8.41
CA ASP A 14 3.25 4.17 -9.83
C ASP A 14 3.97 3.22 -10.78
N ARG A 15 5.14 2.70 -10.38
CA ARG A 15 5.84 1.68 -11.14
C ARG A 15 5.05 0.38 -11.21
N CYS A 16 4.36 -0.03 -10.14
CA CYS A 16 3.49 -1.20 -10.15
C CYS A 16 2.35 -1.02 -11.15
N ILE A 17 1.71 0.16 -11.14
CA ILE A 17 0.66 0.52 -12.11
C ILE A 17 1.19 0.37 -13.53
N TRP A 18 2.37 0.94 -13.81
CA TRP A 18 2.97 0.86 -15.15
C TRP A 18 3.30 -0.57 -15.57
N VAL A 19 3.88 -1.38 -14.68
CA VAL A 19 4.22 -2.79 -14.97
C VAL A 19 2.94 -3.58 -15.27
N VAL A 20 1.94 -3.51 -14.41
CA VAL A 20 0.68 -4.25 -14.58
C VAL A 20 -0.03 -3.83 -15.87
N ARG A 21 -0.13 -2.53 -16.15
CA ARG A 21 -0.72 -2.03 -17.40
C ARG A 21 0.01 -2.60 -18.61
N ARG A 22 1.34 -2.48 -18.64
CA ARG A 22 2.17 -2.94 -19.76
C ARG A 22 2.01 -4.43 -20.02
N GLU A 23 2.01 -5.26 -18.97
CA GLU A 23 1.88 -6.70 -19.14
C GLU A 23 0.47 -7.13 -19.57
N LEU A 24 -0.58 -6.47 -19.05
CA LEU A 24 -1.95 -6.71 -19.51
C LEU A 24 -2.10 -6.33 -21.00
N GLU A 25 -1.57 -5.19 -21.41
CA GLU A 25 -1.57 -4.76 -22.82
C GLU A 25 -0.72 -5.68 -23.71
N ARG A 26 0.40 -6.22 -23.19
CA ARG A 26 1.22 -7.22 -23.89
C ARG A 26 0.48 -8.53 -24.13
N LEU A 27 -0.41 -8.93 -23.22
CA LEU A 27 -1.29 -10.08 -23.37
C LEU A 27 -2.47 -9.80 -24.31
N GLY A 28 -2.61 -8.56 -24.82
CA GLY A 28 -3.66 -8.15 -25.75
C GLY A 28 -4.90 -7.56 -25.10
N TYR A 29 -4.89 -7.34 -23.78
CA TYR A 29 -6.00 -6.72 -23.06
C TYR A 29 -5.98 -5.19 -23.18
N THR A 30 -7.17 -4.57 -23.25
CA THR A 30 -7.29 -3.12 -23.19
C THR A 30 -7.60 -2.68 -21.76
N VAL A 31 -6.70 -1.93 -21.13
CA VAL A 31 -6.87 -1.46 -19.74
C VAL A 31 -7.49 -0.07 -19.73
N SER A 32 -8.78 0.02 -19.39
CA SER A 32 -9.53 1.28 -19.36
C SER A 32 -9.23 2.12 -18.13
N GLN A 33 -9.06 1.48 -16.96
CA GLN A 33 -8.67 2.14 -15.72
C GLN A 33 -7.69 1.28 -14.93
N ILE A 34 -6.76 1.90 -14.22
CA ILE A 34 -5.84 1.21 -13.32
C ILE A 34 -5.41 2.14 -12.20
N GLU A 35 -5.39 1.62 -11.00
CA GLU A 35 -4.92 2.27 -9.77
C GLU A 35 -4.24 1.22 -8.89
N LEU A 36 -3.68 1.64 -7.75
CA LEU A 36 -3.07 0.69 -6.82
C LEU A 36 -4.12 -0.34 -6.38
N GLY A 37 -3.79 -1.61 -6.61
CA GLY A 37 -4.61 -2.75 -6.20
C GLY A 37 -5.82 -3.07 -7.08
N ARG A 38 -6.12 -2.28 -8.13
CA ARG A 38 -7.28 -2.51 -9.02
C ARG A 38 -6.95 -2.17 -10.48
N ALA A 39 -7.37 -3.03 -11.41
CA ALA A 39 -7.38 -2.73 -12.84
C ALA A 39 -8.74 -3.10 -13.46
N VAL A 40 -9.19 -2.29 -14.41
CA VAL A 40 -10.41 -2.49 -15.19
C VAL A 40 -10.02 -2.79 -16.63
N ILE A 41 -10.45 -3.93 -17.13
CA ILE A 41 -10.15 -4.42 -18.47
C ILE A 41 -11.42 -4.36 -19.31
N ASP A 42 -11.31 -3.76 -20.49
CA ASP A 42 -12.40 -3.71 -21.47
C ASP A 42 -12.49 -5.03 -22.25
N ASP A 43 -13.67 -5.64 -22.23
CA ASP A 43 -14.00 -6.82 -23.04
C ASP A 43 -14.48 -6.39 -24.44
N ARG A 44 -13.66 -5.61 -25.15
CA ARG A 44 -13.99 -5.16 -26.51
C ARG A 44 -13.68 -6.26 -27.53
N GLY A 45 -14.71 -7.02 -27.88
CA GLY A 45 -15.31 -7.11 -29.22
C GLY A 45 -14.50 -7.63 -30.42
N ASP A 46 -13.17 -7.61 -30.42
CA ASP A 46 -12.34 -8.14 -31.51
C ASP A 46 -11.76 -9.50 -31.13
N ALA A 47 -12.64 -10.50 -31.01
CA ALA A 47 -12.41 -11.93 -31.25
C ALA A 47 -11.11 -12.62 -30.72
N ARG A 48 -10.36 -12.07 -29.76
CA ARG A 48 -9.13 -12.70 -29.25
C ARG A 48 -9.17 -12.80 -27.73
N LEU A 49 -9.90 -13.84 -27.32
CA LEU A 49 -9.97 -14.46 -25.99
C LEU A 49 -10.77 -13.73 -24.91
N PRO A 50 -11.66 -14.45 -24.19
CA PRO A 50 -12.22 -13.96 -22.94
C PRO A 50 -11.09 -13.70 -21.94
N ILE A 51 -11.32 -12.79 -20.99
CA ILE A 51 -10.35 -12.46 -19.95
C ILE A 51 -10.00 -13.72 -19.16
N ASP A 52 -8.78 -14.21 -19.37
CA ASP A 52 -8.30 -15.45 -18.82
C ASP A 52 -7.43 -15.20 -17.58
N LEU A 53 -8.04 -15.36 -16.42
CA LEU A 53 -7.37 -15.23 -15.12
C LEU A 53 -6.29 -16.30 -14.91
N THR A 54 -6.35 -17.44 -15.63
CA THR A 54 -5.33 -18.49 -15.54
C THR A 54 -4.04 -18.12 -16.27
N THR A 55 -4.10 -17.19 -17.22
CA THR A 55 -2.94 -16.58 -17.86
C THR A 55 -2.46 -15.33 -17.11
N ILE A 56 -3.38 -14.49 -16.63
CA ILE A 56 -3.04 -13.26 -15.90
C ILE A 56 -2.38 -13.56 -14.55
N GLY A 57 -2.88 -14.56 -13.82
CA GLY A 57 -2.36 -14.91 -12.49
C GLY A 57 -0.86 -15.22 -12.47
N PRO A 58 -0.37 -16.17 -13.28
CA PRO A 58 1.06 -16.49 -13.39
C PRO A 58 1.90 -15.30 -13.85
N MET A 59 1.44 -14.52 -14.83
CA MET A 59 2.14 -13.31 -15.28
C MET A 59 2.31 -12.31 -14.13
N LEU A 60 1.26 -12.08 -13.35
CA LEU A 60 1.33 -11.20 -12.18
C LEU A 60 2.32 -11.74 -11.14
N GLN A 61 2.33 -13.06 -10.90
CA GLN A 61 3.27 -13.70 -9.99
C GLN A 61 4.72 -13.57 -10.42
N GLU A 62 5.04 -13.64 -11.72
CA GLU A 62 6.39 -13.40 -12.25
C GLU A 62 6.92 -12.00 -11.89
N HIS A 63 6.03 -11.04 -11.69
CA HIS A 63 6.35 -9.67 -11.28
C HIS A 63 6.16 -9.40 -9.78
N GLY A 64 5.88 -10.43 -8.98
CA GLY A 64 5.70 -10.33 -7.52
C GLY A 64 4.29 -9.88 -7.08
N PHE A 65 3.33 -9.84 -8.00
CA PHE A 65 1.93 -9.53 -7.72
C PHE A 65 1.10 -10.81 -7.55
N ALA A 66 -0.11 -10.69 -6.99
CA ALA A 66 -1.04 -11.81 -6.92
C ALA A 66 -2.47 -11.36 -7.23
N LEU A 67 -3.21 -12.18 -7.98
CA LEU A 67 -4.63 -11.93 -8.22
C LEU A 67 -5.45 -12.24 -6.97
N LEU A 68 -6.34 -11.33 -6.58
CA LEU A 68 -7.24 -11.48 -5.44
C LEU A 68 -8.63 -11.88 -5.92
N THR A 69 -9.04 -13.09 -5.57
CA THR A 69 -10.34 -13.65 -5.96
C THR A 69 -11.38 -13.57 -4.84
N ASP A 70 -10.96 -13.64 -3.57
CA ASP A 70 -11.87 -13.62 -2.44
C ASP A 70 -12.16 -12.18 -1.97
N LYS A 71 -13.42 -11.95 -1.58
CA LYS A 71 -13.90 -10.62 -1.19
C LYS A 71 -13.19 -10.08 0.06
N THR A 72 -12.86 -10.94 1.02
CA THR A 72 -12.22 -10.53 2.28
C THR A 72 -10.82 -9.99 2.02
N THR A 73 -9.97 -10.74 1.32
CA THR A 73 -8.61 -10.32 0.99
C THR A 73 -8.62 -9.09 0.09
N ARG A 74 -9.62 -8.93 -0.78
CA ARG A 74 -9.80 -7.68 -1.55
C ARG A 74 -9.99 -6.46 -0.65
N VAL A 75 -10.88 -6.55 0.35
CA VAL A 75 -11.10 -5.45 1.31
C VAL A 75 -9.85 -5.17 2.12
N VAL A 76 -9.18 -6.21 2.62
CA VAL A 76 -7.94 -6.08 3.40
C VAL A 76 -6.83 -5.42 2.57
N ASN A 77 -6.66 -5.84 1.31
CA ASN A 77 -5.68 -5.26 0.40
C ASN A 77 -6.01 -3.80 0.04
N GLN A 78 -7.28 -3.45 -0.09
CA GLN A 78 -7.71 -2.06 -0.28
C GLN A 78 -7.33 -1.20 0.91
N VAL A 79 -7.53 -1.67 2.15
CA VAL A 79 -7.08 -0.98 3.37
C VAL A 79 -5.56 -0.79 3.38
N LYS A 80 -4.78 -1.85 3.07
CA LYS A 80 -3.31 -1.75 2.98
C LYS A 80 -2.88 -0.71 1.95
N THR A 81 -3.48 -0.76 0.76
CA THR A 81 -3.18 0.15 -0.35
C THR A 81 -3.44 1.60 0.05
N LEU A 82 -4.60 1.89 0.65
CA LEU A 82 -4.94 3.23 1.11
C LEU A 82 -3.96 3.78 2.15
N ILE A 83 -3.50 2.92 3.07
CA ILE A 83 -2.51 3.29 4.10
C ILE A 83 -1.15 3.60 3.46
N ILE A 84 -0.68 2.70 2.59
CA ILE A 84 0.62 2.84 1.92
C ILE A 84 0.62 4.09 1.06
N ASP A 85 -0.41 4.29 0.25
CA ASP A 85 -0.58 5.45 -0.62
C ASP A 85 -0.64 6.77 0.17
N LEU A 86 -1.33 6.78 1.32
CA LEU A 86 -1.40 7.96 2.19
C LEU A 86 -0.02 8.31 2.80
N ILE A 87 0.73 7.30 3.24
CA ILE A 87 2.05 7.47 3.87
C ILE A 87 3.14 7.83 2.85
N HIS A 88 3.31 6.99 1.82
CA HIS A 88 4.39 7.14 0.85
C HIS A 88 4.10 8.23 -0.17
N GLY A 89 2.83 8.54 -0.41
CA GLY A 89 2.40 9.73 -1.16
C GLY A 89 2.60 11.04 -0.40
N GLY A 90 3.03 11.02 0.86
CA GLY A 90 3.34 12.23 1.65
C GLY A 90 2.12 13.04 2.11
N ARG A 91 0.92 12.44 2.07
CA ARG A 91 -0.36 13.12 2.34
C ARG A 91 -0.85 12.95 3.79
N VAL A 92 -0.10 12.26 4.64
CA VAL A 92 -0.49 12.03 6.05
C VAL A 92 -0.73 13.35 6.79
N ALA A 93 0.17 14.33 6.63
CA ALA A 93 0.06 15.62 7.29
C ALA A 93 -1.11 16.48 6.77
N GLU A 94 -1.67 16.14 5.61
CA GLU A 94 -2.79 16.85 4.99
C GLU A 94 -4.15 16.27 5.40
N LEU A 95 -4.17 15.12 6.07
CA LEU A 95 -5.39 14.45 6.48
C LEU A 95 -6.16 15.30 7.48
N ARG A 96 -7.40 15.65 7.14
CA ARG A 96 -8.30 16.45 7.99
C ARG A 96 -9.18 15.61 8.91
N THR A 97 -9.24 14.30 8.68
CA THR A 97 -10.05 13.33 9.41
C THR A 97 -9.15 12.33 10.14
N THR A 98 -9.74 11.44 10.94
CA THR A 98 -8.98 10.34 11.53
C THR A 98 -8.68 9.28 10.48
N LEU A 99 -7.66 8.44 10.72
CA LEU A 99 -7.38 7.28 9.85
C LEU A 99 -8.60 6.37 9.74
N SER A 100 -9.32 6.15 10.84
CA SER A 100 -10.53 5.33 10.89
C SER A 100 -11.64 5.86 9.98
N ASP A 101 -11.88 7.18 9.99
CA ASP A 101 -12.89 7.80 9.11
C ASP A 101 -12.44 7.72 7.65
N TYR A 102 -11.18 8.07 7.37
CA TYR A 102 -10.59 7.99 6.03
C TYR A 102 -10.74 6.59 5.43
N LEU A 103 -10.41 5.53 6.19
CA LEU A 103 -10.55 4.15 5.72
C LEU A 103 -12.01 3.76 5.52
N SER A 104 -12.89 4.14 6.44
CA SER A 104 -14.32 3.81 6.36
C SER A 104 -14.98 4.44 5.13
N GLU A 105 -14.68 5.71 4.86
CA GLU A 105 -15.21 6.46 3.72
C GLU A 105 -14.71 5.89 2.39
N ASN A 106 -13.42 5.59 2.27
CA ASN A 106 -12.83 5.12 1.01
C ASN A 106 -13.15 3.65 0.71
N VAL A 107 -13.40 2.83 1.73
CA VAL A 107 -13.79 1.42 1.55
C VAL A 107 -15.32 1.25 1.50
N GLY A 108 -16.08 2.20 2.07
CA GLY A 108 -17.54 2.13 2.16
C GLY A 108 -18.03 1.12 3.21
N MET A 109 -17.26 0.91 4.28
CA MET A 109 -17.59 -0.02 5.37
C MET A 109 -17.25 0.59 6.72
N ASP A 110 -17.90 0.13 7.79
CA ASP A 110 -17.59 0.60 9.13
C ASP A 110 -16.20 0.14 9.60
N TYR A 111 -15.51 0.99 10.37
CA TYR A 111 -14.16 0.70 10.84
C TYR A 111 -14.07 -0.55 11.72
N ALA A 112 -15.11 -0.89 12.49
CA ALA A 112 -15.09 -2.07 13.35
C ALA A 112 -15.03 -3.36 12.51
N HIS A 113 -15.81 -3.42 11.43
CA HIS A 113 -15.76 -4.48 10.44
C HIS A 113 -14.40 -4.54 9.75
N LEU A 114 -13.88 -3.39 9.27
CA LEU A 114 -12.56 -3.33 8.63
C LEU A 114 -11.47 -3.85 9.57
N SER A 115 -11.46 -3.41 10.83
CA SER A 115 -10.50 -3.83 11.84
C SER A 115 -10.59 -5.34 12.11
N HIS A 116 -11.80 -5.89 12.21
CA HIS A 116 -12.00 -7.31 12.43
C HIS A 116 -11.47 -8.15 11.26
N LEU A 117 -11.86 -7.81 10.02
CA LEU A 117 -11.37 -8.52 8.82
C LEU A 117 -9.86 -8.44 8.72
N PHE A 118 -9.29 -7.24 8.84
CA PHE A 118 -7.85 -7.03 8.73
C PHE A 118 -7.09 -7.85 9.77
N SER A 119 -7.50 -7.79 11.04
CA SER A 119 -6.83 -8.54 12.11
C SER A 119 -6.91 -10.05 11.97
N THR A 120 -8.03 -10.56 11.43
CA THR A 120 -8.23 -12.00 11.21
C THR A 120 -7.42 -12.51 10.01
N THR A 121 -7.31 -11.70 8.95
CA THR A 121 -6.58 -12.06 7.74
C THR A 121 -5.07 -11.87 7.88
N GLU A 122 -4.63 -10.79 8.51
CA GLU A 122 -3.22 -10.40 8.57
C GLU A 122 -2.56 -10.76 9.91
N ASN A 123 -3.33 -11.21 10.90
CA ASN A 123 -2.85 -11.48 12.26
C ASN A 123 -2.17 -10.25 12.92
N LEU A 124 -2.56 -9.05 12.49
CA LEU A 124 -2.12 -7.76 13.05
C LEU A 124 -3.20 -6.70 12.87
N THR A 125 -3.22 -5.69 13.74
CA THR A 125 -4.25 -4.64 13.67
C THR A 125 -3.90 -3.58 12.64
N ILE A 126 -4.92 -2.90 12.10
CA ILE A 126 -4.75 -1.74 11.20
C ILE A 126 -3.81 -0.70 11.82
N GLU A 127 -3.98 -0.40 13.12
CA GLU A 127 -3.12 0.55 13.83
C GLU A 127 -1.66 0.10 13.84
N LYS A 128 -1.38 -1.18 14.12
CA LYS A 128 -0.01 -1.70 14.08
C LYS A 128 0.57 -1.59 12.67
N PHE A 129 -0.20 -1.95 11.64
CA PHE A 129 0.23 -1.79 10.24
C PHE A 129 0.56 -0.33 9.91
N TRP A 130 -0.31 0.60 10.28
CA TRP A 130 -0.12 2.04 10.11
C TRP A 130 1.17 2.55 10.76
N ILE A 131 1.46 2.12 12.00
CA ILE A 131 2.68 2.49 12.71
C ILE A 131 3.91 1.90 11.99
N MET A 132 3.87 0.63 11.59
CA MET A 132 4.98 -0.02 10.90
C MET A 132 5.31 0.68 9.59
N GLN A 133 4.30 1.00 8.77
CA GLN A 133 4.48 1.71 7.51
C GLN A 133 5.04 3.13 7.72
N ARG A 134 4.56 3.87 8.74
CA ARG A 134 5.16 5.17 9.07
C ARG A 134 6.63 5.05 9.51
N VAL A 135 6.99 4.00 10.23
CA VAL A 135 8.39 3.76 10.62
C VAL A 135 9.26 3.39 9.42
N GLU A 136 8.78 2.55 8.51
CA GLU A 136 9.51 2.26 7.25
C GLU A 136 9.70 3.53 6.43
N ARG A 137 8.65 4.36 6.28
CA ARG A 137 8.79 5.67 5.62
C ARG A 137 9.76 6.60 6.36
N ALA A 138 9.78 6.58 7.70
CA ALA A 138 10.75 7.34 8.46
C ALA A 138 12.18 6.87 8.19
N LYS A 139 12.44 5.56 8.09
CA LYS A 139 13.76 5.02 7.71
C LYS A 139 14.20 5.52 6.34
N GLU A 140 13.30 5.53 5.36
CA GLU A 140 13.56 6.09 4.04
C GLU A 140 13.94 7.58 4.13
N LEU A 141 13.14 8.38 4.84
CA LEU A 141 13.39 9.82 4.98
C LEU A 141 14.70 10.11 5.74
N LEU A 142 15.06 9.28 6.73
CA LEU A 142 16.31 9.39 7.48
C LEU A 142 17.55 9.11 6.63
N SER A 143 17.41 8.40 5.51
CA SER A 143 18.53 8.15 4.58
C SER A 143 18.89 9.37 3.74
N TYR A 144 18.02 10.38 3.69
CA TYR A 144 18.32 11.67 3.09
C TYR A 144 18.81 12.61 4.20
N ASP A 145 20.12 12.87 4.25
CA ASP A 145 20.77 13.62 5.35
C ASP A 145 20.24 15.05 5.55
N GLU A 146 19.49 15.59 4.58
CA GLU A 146 18.99 16.96 4.58
C GLU A 146 17.68 17.17 5.37
N ILE A 147 16.93 16.11 5.70
CA ILE A 147 15.63 16.25 6.36
C ILE A 147 15.81 16.15 7.89
N SER A 148 15.31 17.12 8.66
CA SER A 148 15.39 17.04 10.13
C SER A 148 14.42 16.01 10.71
N ILE A 149 14.74 15.41 11.86
CA ILE A 149 13.81 14.47 12.55
C ILE A 149 12.48 15.17 12.89
N SER A 150 12.51 16.47 13.16
CA SER A 150 11.28 17.26 13.39
C SER A 150 10.42 17.38 12.14
N ASP A 151 11.03 17.52 10.97
CA ASP A 151 10.30 17.58 9.70
C ASP A 151 9.71 16.23 9.36
N ILE A 152 10.46 15.15 9.58
CA ILE A 152 9.97 13.77 9.39
C ILE A 152 8.75 13.51 10.28
N ALA A 153 8.81 13.89 11.57
CA ALA A 153 7.68 13.73 12.48
C ALA A 153 6.43 14.47 11.97
N ARG A 154 6.59 15.70 11.49
CA ARG A 154 5.49 16.50 10.95
C ARG A 154 4.91 15.90 9.67
N GLN A 155 5.76 15.51 8.71
CA GLN A 155 5.34 14.91 7.43
C GLN A 155 4.55 13.62 7.64
N LEU A 156 4.92 12.84 8.66
CA LEU A 156 4.27 11.57 9.00
C LEU A 156 3.12 11.73 10.01
N GLY A 157 2.67 12.96 10.27
CA GLY A 157 1.51 13.26 11.12
C GLY A 157 1.69 12.90 12.60
N TYR A 158 2.92 12.88 13.12
CA TYR A 158 3.16 12.71 14.54
C TYR A 158 2.91 14.02 15.29
N SER A 159 2.23 13.95 16.44
CA SER A 159 1.99 15.11 17.30
C SER A 159 3.26 15.68 17.94
N SER A 160 4.32 14.89 18.02
CA SER A 160 5.63 15.33 18.53
C SER A 160 6.77 14.44 18.04
N VAL A 161 7.98 14.99 18.07
CA VAL A 161 9.24 14.25 17.82
C VAL A 161 9.44 13.12 18.83
N ALA A 162 9.01 13.33 20.09
CA ALA A 162 9.09 12.31 21.13
C ALA A 162 8.21 11.10 20.79
N TYR A 163 7.01 11.34 20.25
CA TYR A 163 6.10 10.25 19.86
C TYR A 163 6.64 9.43 18.69
N LEU A 164 7.22 10.08 17.67
CA LEU A 164 7.95 9.40 16.60
C LEU A 164 9.11 8.58 17.17
N THR A 165 9.95 9.20 18.00
CA THR A 165 11.15 8.56 18.55
C THR A 165 10.82 7.31 19.36
N ASN A 166 9.77 7.35 20.18
CA ASN A 166 9.35 6.22 20.99
C ASN A 166 8.88 5.05 20.12
N GLN A 167 8.01 5.29 19.14
CA GLN A 167 7.52 4.23 18.24
C GLN A 167 8.63 3.68 17.34
N PHE A 168 9.47 4.56 16.80
CA PHE A 168 10.59 4.16 15.97
C PHE A 168 11.56 3.26 16.76
N LYS A 169 11.84 3.59 18.03
CA LYS A 169 12.68 2.75 18.90
C LYS A 169 12.02 1.44 19.28
N GLN A 170 10.72 1.42 19.54
CA GLN A 170 9.98 0.19 19.82
C GLN A 170 10.06 -0.81 18.65
N ILE A 171 10.00 -0.32 17.41
CA ILE A 171 10.00 -1.16 16.22
C ILE A 171 11.42 -1.53 15.77
N THR A 172 12.35 -0.58 15.80
CA THR A 172 13.70 -0.78 15.23
C THR A 172 14.78 -1.08 16.26
N GLY A 173 14.49 -0.91 17.56
CA GLY A 173 15.47 -0.97 18.64
C GLY A 173 16.38 0.26 18.75
N LEU A 174 16.30 1.22 17.81
CA LEU A 174 17.17 2.40 17.74
C LEU A 174 16.34 3.70 17.77
N THR A 175 16.91 4.80 18.23
CA THR A 175 16.27 6.11 18.01
C THR A 175 16.48 6.55 16.55
N PRO A 176 15.64 7.46 16.00
CA PRO A 176 15.84 7.99 14.64
C PRO A 176 17.25 8.58 14.43
N ALA A 177 17.76 9.30 15.43
CA ALA A 177 19.12 9.86 15.39
C ALA A 177 20.19 8.76 15.36
N ALA A 178 20.08 7.74 16.21
CA ALA A 178 21.02 6.63 16.23
C ALA A 178 20.98 5.80 14.93
N TYR A 179 19.79 5.61 14.36
CA TYR A 179 19.60 4.94 13.08
C TYR A 179 20.29 5.71 11.95
N ARG A 180 20.08 7.03 11.87
CA ARG A 180 20.76 7.90 10.89
C ARG A 180 22.28 7.81 11.00
N SER A 181 22.83 7.93 12.22
CA SER A 181 24.28 7.89 12.44
C SER A 181 24.94 6.56 12.06
N ARG A 182 24.19 5.46 12.07
CA ARG A 182 24.71 4.14 11.66
C ARG A 182 24.76 3.96 10.14
N ASN A 183 24.13 4.84 9.37
CA ASN A 183 24.00 4.72 7.92
C ASN A 183 23.49 3.31 7.48
N THR A 184 22.62 2.72 8.31
CA THR A 184 22.07 1.38 8.07
C THR A 184 21.02 1.44 6.99
N ASN A 185 21.21 0.69 5.90
CA ASN A 185 20.20 0.53 4.86
C ASN A 185 19.31 -0.70 5.09
N ASP A 186 18.92 -0.93 6.35
CA ASP A 186 18.05 -2.04 6.75
C ASP A 186 16.58 -1.61 6.59
N ARG A 187 16.16 -1.60 5.32
CA ARG A 187 14.80 -1.28 4.89
C ARG A 187 14.09 -2.56 4.52
N ASN A 188 12.81 -2.59 4.83
CA ASN A 188 11.96 -3.63 4.32
C ASN A 188 11.17 -3.14 3.11
N SER A 189 10.64 -4.06 2.32
CA SER A 189 9.76 -3.70 1.21
C SER A 189 8.53 -2.95 1.74
N ILE A 190 7.97 -2.03 0.95
CA ILE A 190 6.72 -1.33 1.30
C ILE A 190 5.56 -2.34 1.48
N ASP A 191 5.61 -3.42 0.70
CA ASP A 191 4.73 -4.58 0.77
C ASP A 191 5.13 -5.64 1.81
N TRP A 192 6.13 -5.36 2.64
CA TRP A 192 6.52 -6.29 3.68
C TRP A 192 5.42 -6.29 4.76
N ILE A 193 4.67 -7.40 4.74
CA ILE A 193 3.46 -7.80 5.49
C ILE A 193 2.26 -7.93 4.54
#